data_AF-A0A0M2VEX7-F1
#
_entry.id   AF-A0A0M2VEX7-F1
#
_cell.length_a   1.000
_cell.length_b   1.000
_cell.length_c   1.000
_cell.angle_alpha   90.00
_cell.angle_beta   90.00
_cell.angle_gamma   90.00
#
_symmetry.space_group_name_H-M   'P 1'
#
loop_
_entity.id
_entity.type
_entity.pdbx_description
1 polymer ?
#
loop_
_entity_poly.entity_id
_entity_poly.type
_entity_poly.pdbx_seq_one_letter_code
_entity_poly.pdbx_strand_id
1 'polypeptide(L)'
;MFWQVTFWILVALIVLPFPFKVFEYVSGKDKSPRIVKVEEVANALFMALCLVAFYGFIAGKAYLTPAFWQGWLFIAIVWSLLPIFWSPKLVYAAEVMGKNKMRLVAGVSCILYLPLLFAVYFYAF
;
A
#
# COMPACT_ATOMS: atom_id res chain seq x y z
N MET A 1 21.22 -3.04 6.14
CA MET A 1 21.23 -2.14 4.96
C MET A 1 20.03 -2.36 4.03
N PHE A 2 19.83 -3.54 3.43
CA PHE A 2 18.70 -3.80 2.52
C PHE A 2 17.34 -3.37 3.11
N TRP A 3 16.98 -3.89 4.28
CA TRP A 3 15.70 -3.58 4.94
C TRP A 3 15.50 -2.09 5.22
N GLN A 4 16.56 -1.37 5.62
CA GLN A 4 16.51 0.07 5.87
C GLN A 4 16.27 0.86 4.58
N VAL A 5 16.98 0.52 3.49
CA VAL A 5 16.80 1.16 2.19
C VAL A 5 15.38 0.92 1.68
N THR A 6 14.92 -0.34 1.72
CA THR A 6 13.58 -0.72 1.28
C THR A 6 12.49 -0.06 2.11
N PHE A 7 12.68 0.05 3.42
CA PHE A 7 11.78 0.79 4.31
C PHE A 7 11.63 2.24 3.87
N TRP A 8 12.73 2.96 3.64
CA TRP A 8 12.67 4.36 3.23
C TRP A 8 12.08 4.55 1.84
N ILE A 9 12.33 3.64 0.90
CA ILE A 9 11.67 3.62 -0.41
C ILE A 9 10.16 3.48 -0.24
N LEU A 10 9.70 2.57 0.61
CA LEU A 10 8.26 2.36 0.85
C LEU A 10 7.62 3.51 1.62
N VAL A 11 8.33 4.12 2.58
CA VAL A 11 7.89 5.37 3.21
C VAL A 11 7.69 6.45 2.15
N ALA A 12 8.64 6.64 1.24
CA ALA A 12 8.53 7.61 0.17
C ALA A 12 7.35 7.27 -0.77
N LEU A 13 7.16 6.01 -1.15
CA LEU A 13 6.07 5.60 -2.04
C LEU A 13 4.68 5.70 -1.42
N ILE A 14 4.57 5.46 -0.11
CA ILE A 14 3.27 5.46 0.59
C ILE A 14 2.95 6.87 1.11
N VAL A 15 3.88 7.51 1.81
CA VAL A 15 3.62 8.75 2.58
C VAL A 15 3.73 9.99 1.71
N LEU A 16 4.75 10.10 0.85
CA LEU A 16 5.00 11.30 0.06
C LEU A 16 3.87 11.67 -0.90
N PRO A 17 3.13 10.73 -1.53
CA PRO A 17 2.00 11.08 -2.38
C PRO A 17 0.80 11.66 -1.64
N PHE A 18 0.65 11.43 -0.33
CA PHE A 18 -0.55 11.85 0.40
C PHE A 18 -0.81 13.36 0.34
N PRO A 19 0.15 14.26 0.66
CA PRO A 19 -0.07 15.69 0.55
C PRO A 19 -0.53 16.14 -0.83
N PHE A 20 0.09 15.61 -1.89
CA PHE A 20 -0.28 15.93 -3.27
C PHE A 20 -1.69 15.44 -3.59
N LYS A 21 -2.02 14.21 -3.19
CA LYS A 21 -3.32 13.61 -3.47
C LYS A 21 -4.45 14.31 -2.71
N VAL A 22 -4.23 14.67 -1.44
CA VAL A 22 -5.17 15.48 -0.65
C VAL A 22 -5.37 16.85 -1.28
N PHE A 23 -4.29 17.51 -1.72
CA PHE A 23 -4.39 18.79 -2.41
C PHE A 23 -5.21 18.69 -3.71
N GLU A 24 -5.00 17.65 -4.52
CA GLU A 24 -5.77 17.42 -5.75
C GLU A 24 -7.26 17.15 -5.47
N TYR A 25 -7.57 16.45 -4.38
CA TYR A 25 -8.95 16.21 -3.95
C TYR A 25 -9.64 17.50 -3.51
N VAL A 26 -8.97 18.33 -2.69
CA VAL A 26 -9.52 19.59 -2.17
C VAL A 26 -9.64 20.66 -3.27
N SER A 27 -8.66 20.73 -4.17
CA SER A 27 -8.67 21.68 -5.30
C SER A 27 -9.60 21.28 -6.44
N GLY A 28 -10.23 20.10 -6.37
CA GLY A 28 -11.12 19.60 -7.42
C GLY A 28 -10.42 19.22 -8.73
N LYS A 29 -9.07 19.19 -8.74
CA LYS A 29 -8.28 18.79 -9.91
C LYS A 29 -8.41 17.30 -10.20
N ASP A 30 -8.61 16.49 -9.17
CA ASP A 30 -8.83 15.05 -9.32
C ASP A 30 -10.29 14.75 -9.73
N LYS A 31 -10.45 14.29 -10.97
CA LYS A 31 -11.74 13.93 -11.58
C LYS A 31 -12.13 12.47 -11.39
N SER A 32 -11.37 11.68 -10.63
CA SER A 32 -11.68 10.27 -10.41
C SER A 32 -13.03 10.10 -9.68
N PRO A 33 -13.76 9.00 -9.96
CA PRO A 33 -15.00 8.68 -9.25
C PRO A 33 -14.77 8.57 -7.73
N ARG A 34 -15.78 8.91 -6.93
CA ARG A 34 -15.70 8.85 -5.45
C ARG A 34 -15.26 7.47 -4.95
N ILE A 35 -15.72 6.40 -5.59
CA ILE A 35 -15.37 5.02 -5.21
C ILE A 35 -13.88 4.72 -5.40
N VAL A 36 -13.25 5.29 -6.43
CA VAL A 36 -11.80 5.20 -6.66
C VAL A 36 -11.05 5.92 -5.55
N LYS A 37 -11.48 7.13 -5.19
CA LYS A 37 -10.87 7.91 -4.10
C LYS A 37 -10.92 7.18 -2.77
N VAL A 38 -12.06 6.56 -2.44
CA VAL A 38 -12.21 5.77 -1.21
C VAL A 38 -11.26 4.57 -1.22
N GLU A 39 -11.20 3.82 -2.31
CA GLU A 39 -10.29 2.68 -2.45
C GLU A 39 -8.82 3.11 -2.37
N GLU A 40 -8.45 4.23 -2.98
CA GLU A 40 -7.11 4.80 -2.92
C GLU A 40 -6.69 5.15 -1.50
N VAL A 41 -7.53 5.92 -0.79
CA VAL A 41 -7.25 6.36 0.59
C VAL A 41 -7.23 5.18 1.55
N ALA A 42 -8.19 4.26 1.43
CA ALA A 42 -8.25 3.06 2.27
C ALA A 42 -6.99 2.19 2.10
N ASN A 43 -6.59 1.92 0.85
CA ASN A 43 -5.35 1.19 0.57
C ASN A 43 -4.12 1.91 1.14
N ALA A 44 -4.01 3.21 0.90
CA ALA A 44 -2.83 3.96 1.30
C ALA A 44 -2.70 4.02 2.84
N LEU A 45 -3.81 4.25 3.56
CA LEU A 45 -3.81 4.25 5.03
C LEU A 45 -3.52 2.86 5.60
N PHE A 46 -4.12 1.82 5.01
CA PHE A 46 -3.90 0.44 5.43
C PHE A 46 -2.44 0.03 5.24
N MET A 47 -1.82 0.37 4.10
CA MET A 47 -0.40 0.11 3.84
C MET A 47 0.53 1.00 4.68
N ALA A 48 0.14 2.23 4.99
CA ALA A 48 0.92 3.11 5.87
C ALA A 48 1.02 2.54 7.29
N LEU A 49 -0.06 1.92 7.80
CA LEU A 49 -0.08 1.34 9.14
C LEU A 49 1.03 0.29 9.35
N CYS A 50 1.30 -0.55 8.37
CA CYS A 50 2.32 -1.59 8.50
C CYS A 50 3.76 -1.10 8.40
N LEU A 51 4.00 0.17 8.05
CA LEU A 51 5.31 0.79 8.20
C LEU A 51 5.77 0.79 9.67
N VAL A 52 4.83 0.81 10.63
CA VAL A 52 5.15 0.69 12.07
C VAL A 52 5.74 -0.68 12.38
N ALA A 53 5.13 -1.76 11.88
CA ALA A 53 5.65 -3.12 12.04
C ALA A 53 7.01 -3.29 11.33
N PHE A 54 7.15 -2.76 10.13
CA PHE A 54 8.43 -2.81 9.42
C PHE A 54 9.53 -2.03 10.17
N TYR A 55 9.21 -0.86 10.72
CA TYR A 55 10.16 -0.15 11.56
C TYR A 55 10.50 -0.94 12.83
N GLY A 56 9.51 -1.56 13.48
CA GLY A 56 9.71 -2.46 14.61
C GLY A 56 10.66 -3.61 14.30
N PHE A 57 10.50 -4.25 13.14
CA PHE A 57 11.38 -5.29 12.61
C PHE A 57 12.83 -4.82 12.49
N ILE A 58 13.04 -3.65 11.88
CA ILE A 58 14.39 -3.10 11.67
C ILE A 58 15.04 -2.66 13.00
N ALA A 59 14.24 -2.08 13.90
CA ALA A 59 14.71 -1.51 15.16
C ALA A 59 14.80 -2.53 16.30
N GLY A 60 14.31 -3.77 16.10
CA GLY A 60 14.19 -4.78 17.16
C GLY A 60 13.25 -4.33 18.29
N LYS A 61 12.22 -3.53 17.97
CA LYS A 61 11.28 -2.97 18.95
C LYS A 61 9.88 -3.50 18.73
N ALA A 62 9.24 -3.93 19.81
CA ALA A 62 7.84 -4.35 19.80
C ALA A 62 6.88 -3.15 19.98
N TYR A 63 6.14 -2.87 18.93
CA TYR A 63 4.93 -2.05 18.85
C TYR A 63 3.72 -2.95 18.65
N LEU A 64 2.66 -2.75 19.44
CA LEU A 64 1.44 -3.56 19.46
C LEU A 64 1.71 -5.06 19.71
N THR A 65 0.64 -5.86 19.78
CA THR A 65 0.75 -7.31 20.04
C THR A 65 1.01 -8.08 18.75
N PRO A 66 1.69 -9.24 18.79
CA PRO A 66 1.85 -10.12 17.62
C PRO A 66 0.51 -10.46 16.95
N ALA A 67 -0.53 -10.76 17.73
CA ALA A 67 -1.86 -11.06 17.23
C ALA A 67 -2.46 -9.94 16.36
N PHE A 68 -2.20 -8.67 16.70
CA PHE A 68 -2.62 -7.53 15.87
C PHE A 68 -1.99 -7.58 14.48
N TRP A 69 -0.68 -7.83 14.40
CA TRP A 69 0.04 -7.88 13.13
C TRP A 69 -0.27 -9.12 12.31
N GLN A 70 -0.54 -10.26 12.97
CA GLN A 70 -1.04 -11.47 12.30
C GLN A 70 -2.42 -11.21 11.66
N GLY A 71 -3.33 -10.58 12.41
CA GLY A 71 -4.64 -10.17 11.87
C GLY A 71 -4.52 -9.17 10.73
N TRP A 72 -3.65 -8.17 10.88
CA TRP A 72 -3.35 -7.21 9.82
C TRP A 72 -2.82 -7.92 8.57
N LEU A 73 -1.86 -8.83 8.71
CA LEU A 73 -1.25 -9.56 7.59
C LEU A 73 -2.28 -10.43 6.86
N PHE A 74 -3.16 -11.09 7.61
CA PHE A 74 -4.28 -11.84 7.03
C PHE A 74 -5.18 -10.94 6.18
N ILE A 75 -5.59 -9.79 6.72
CA ILE A 75 -6.39 -8.82 5.98
C ILE A 75 -5.62 -8.31 4.76
N ALA A 76 -4.32 -8.03 4.89
CA ALA A 76 -3.49 -7.55 3.80
C ALA A 76 -3.42 -8.54 2.63
N ILE A 77 -3.32 -9.85 2.93
CA ILE A 77 -3.32 -10.90 1.91
C ILE A 77 -4.68 -10.93 1.20
N VAL A 78 -5.79 -10.99 1.94
CA VAL A 78 -7.14 -11.00 1.35
C VAL A 78 -7.36 -9.74 0.50
N TRP A 79 -7.00 -8.58 1.04
CA TRP A 79 -7.14 -7.30 0.37
C TRP A 79 -6.27 -7.18 -0.89
N SER A 80 -5.10 -7.81 -0.91
CA SER A 80 -4.23 -7.86 -2.10
C SER A 80 -4.77 -8.78 -3.20
N LEU A 81 -5.65 -9.74 -2.85
CA LEU A 81 -6.29 -10.63 -3.80
C LEU A 81 -7.60 -10.05 -4.37
N LEU A 82 -8.28 -9.16 -3.65
CA LEU A 82 -9.54 -8.52 -4.11
C LEU A 82 -9.43 -7.87 -5.51
N PRO A 83 -8.36 -7.14 -5.87
CA PRO A 83 -8.22 -6.51 -7.17
C PRO A 83 -8.19 -7.48 -8.36
N ILE A 84 -7.95 -8.79 -8.12
CA ILE A 84 -8.04 -9.83 -9.16
C ILE A 84 -9.49 -9.93 -9.67
N PHE A 85 -10.47 -9.76 -8.79
CA PHE A 85 -11.89 -9.85 -9.12
C PHE A 85 -12.49 -8.47 -9.39
N TRP A 86 -12.18 -7.50 -8.53
CA TRP A 86 -12.79 -6.18 -8.60
C TRP A 86 -11.91 -5.11 -7.93
N SER A 87 -11.55 -4.09 -8.71
CA SER A 87 -10.91 -2.87 -8.22
C SER A 87 -11.31 -1.70 -9.12
N PRO A 88 -12.22 -0.82 -8.65
CA PRO A 88 -12.55 0.44 -9.32
C PRO A 88 -11.30 1.25 -9.69
N LYS A 89 -10.28 1.25 -8.83
CA LYS A 89 -9.01 1.92 -9.06
C LYS A 89 -8.25 1.34 -10.26
N LEU A 90 -8.12 0.01 -10.35
CA LEU A 90 -7.42 -0.61 -11.48
C LEU A 90 -8.19 -0.46 -12.79
N VAL A 91 -9.52 -0.50 -12.74
CA VAL A 91 -10.39 -0.23 -13.91
C VAL A 91 -10.18 1.20 -14.40
N TYR A 92 -10.30 2.19 -13.52
CA TYR A 92 -10.08 3.60 -13.85
C TYR A 92 -8.65 3.86 -14.36
N ALA A 93 -7.64 3.27 -13.71
CA ALA A 93 -6.26 3.38 -14.17
C ALA A 93 -6.10 2.81 -15.59
N ALA A 94 -6.72 1.67 -15.90
CA ALA A 94 -6.67 1.07 -17.22
C ALA A 94 -7.33 1.94 -18.30
N GLU A 95 -8.39 2.68 -17.97
CA GLU A 95 -9.03 3.65 -18.87
C GLU A 95 -8.14 4.85 -19.17
N VAL A 96 -7.43 5.37 -18.15
CA VAL A 96 -6.58 6.56 -18.28
C VAL A 96 -5.25 6.26 -18.97
N MET A 97 -4.58 5.16 -18.62
CA MET A 97 -3.22 4.88 -19.08
C MET A 97 -3.11 3.71 -20.07
N GLY A 98 -4.20 2.98 -20.29
CA GLY A 98 -4.24 1.77 -21.11
C GLY A 98 -3.92 0.48 -20.32
N LYS A 99 -4.59 -0.61 -20.71
CA LYS A 99 -4.55 -1.92 -20.01
C LYS A 99 -3.14 -2.49 -19.84
N ASN A 100 -2.29 -2.43 -20.87
CA ASN A 100 -0.95 -3.02 -20.81
C ASN A 100 -0.03 -2.27 -19.84
N LYS A 101 -0.07 -0.93 -19.86
CA LYS A 101 0.72 -0.11 -18.93
C LYS A 101 0.22 -0.29 -17.50
N MET A 102 -1.10 -0.32 -17.28
CA MET A 102 -1.68 -0.57 -15.97
C MET A 102 -1.20 -1.92 -15.40
N ARG A 103 -1.27 -3.00 -16.18
CA ARG A 103 -0.83 -4.34 -15.74
C ARG A 103 0.65 -4.37 -15.36
N LEU A 104 1.50 -3.73 -16.15
CA LEU A 104 2.94 -3.65 -15.86
C LEU A 104 3.19 -2.89 -14.55
N VAL A 105 2.57 -1.73 -14.37
CA VAL A 105 2.73 -0.91 -13.15
C VAL A 105 2.18 -1.65 -11.93
N ALA A 106 1.04 -2.33 -12.05
CA ALA A 106 0.48 -3.15 -10.98
C ALA A 106 1.42 -4.30 -10.58
N GLY A 107 1.96 -5.03 -11.58
CA GLY A 107 2.91 -6.13 -11.32
C GLY A 107 4.20 -5.66 -10.66
N VAL A 108 4.79 -4.55 -11.14
CA VAL A 108 5.96 -3.93 -10.53
C VAL A 108 5.65 -3.47 -9.10
N SER A 109 4.46 -2.89 -8.88
CA SER A 109 4.04 -2.48 -7.54
C SER A 109 3.97 -3.66 -6.59
N CYS A 110 3.37 -4.79 -7.00
CA CYS A 110 3.32 -5.99 -6.15
C CYS A 110 4.72 -6.44 -5.71
N ILE A 111 5.69 -6.47 -6.62
CA ILE A 111 7.09 -6.83 -6.30
C ILE A 111 7.71 -5.83 -5.31
N LEU A 112 7.48 -4.53 -5.52
CA LEU A 112 8.01 -3.48 -4.64
C LEU A 112 7.44 -3.57 -3.22
N TYR A 113 6.19 -4.02 -3.06
CA TYR A 113 5.55 -4.19 -1.76
C TYR A 113 5.84 -5.54 -1.09
N LEU A 114 6.43 -6.53 -1.76
CA LEU A 114 6.76 -7.83 -1.14
C LEU A 114 7.61 -7.70 0.13
N PRO A 115 8.71 -6.91 0.15
CA PRO A 115 9.52 -6.78 1.35
C PRO A 115 8.73 -6.25 2.56
N LEU A 116 7.71 -5.41 2.34
CA LEU A 116 6.83 -4.92 3.39
C LEU A 116 6.09 -6.09 4.06
N LEU A 117 5.48 -6.96 3.25
CA LEU A 117 4.73 -8.13 3.75
C LEU A 117 5.64 -9.12 4.47
N PHE A 118 6.84 -9.38 3.93
CA PHE A 118 7.83 -10.23 4.59
C PHE A 118 8.31 -9.67 5.92
N ALA A 119 8.59 -8.36 5.98
CA ALA A 119 9.01 -7.72 7.23
C ALA A 119 7.90 -7.81 8.29
N VAL A 120 6.64 -7.60 7.91
CA VAL A 120 5.50 -7.76 8.84
C VAL A 120 5.36 -9.21 9.29
N TYR A 121 5.55 -10.19 8.38
CA TYR A 121 5.53 -11.60 8.74
C TYR A 121 6.60 -11.94 9.78
N PHE A 122 7.86 -11.61 9.54
CA PHE A 122 8.96 -11.87 10.50
C PHE A 122 8.86 -11.07 11.79
N TYR A 123 8.05 -10.02 11.80
CA TYR A 123 7.81 -9.22 12.98
C TYR A 123 6.64 -9.74 13.83
N ALA A 124 5.68 -10.40 13.17
CA ALA A 124 4.48 -10.92 13.80
C ALA A 124 4.63 -12.37 14.33
N PHE A 125 5.69 -13.07 13.94
CA PHE A 125 6.00 -14.46 14.27
C PHE A 125 7.47 -14.60 14.68
#